data_AF-A0A2G4IRF8-F1
#
_entry.id   AF-A0A2G4IRF8-F1
#
_cell.length_a   1.000
_cell.length_b   1.000
_cell.length_c   1.000
_cell.angle_alpha   90.00
_cell.angle_beta   90.00
_cell.angle_gamma   90.00
#
_symmetry.space_group_name_H-M   'P 1'
#
loop_
_entity.id
_entity.type
_entity.pdbx_description
1 polymer ?
#
loop_
_entity_poly.entity_id
_entity_poly.type
_entity_poly.pdbx_seq_one_letter_code
_entity_poly.pdbx_strand_id
1 'polypeptide(L)'
;MDLEHSRPTLSATGRQPSRQPPRVSHLKRVHARAIIATALMLGGCASAPFVDGRREAGQIAPVGVSTPDRLAICYSIRGTTPRDVLELAKSECAKTGRTAQFDGQDEFRCALLTPTRAFFKCVGK
;
A
#
# COMPACT_ATOMS: atom_id res chain seq x y z
N MET A 1 3.14 88.72 -25.81
CA MET A 1 3.04 89.80 -24.82
C MET A 1 2.54 89.17 -23.54
N ASP A 2 3.35 89.34 -22.49
CA ASP A 2 3.10 89.13 -21.05
C ASP A 2 2.92 87.68 -20.54
N LEU A 3 3.92 87.08 -19.89
CA LEU A 3 4.49 87.27 -18.54
C LEU A 3 3.68 86.61 -17.40
N GLU A 4 4.36 85.65 -16.76
CA GLU A 4 4.45 85.43 -15.31
C GLU A 4 3.20 84.98 -14.52
N HIS A 5 3.22 83.75 -13.98
CA HIS A 5 3.07 83.58 -12.51
C HIS A 5 3.40 82.17 -11.97
N SER A 6 4.30 82.18 -10.99
CA SER A 6 4.26 81.41 -9.73
C SER A 6 4.61 79.91 -9.65
N ARG A 7 5.69 79.66 -8.89
CA ARG A 7 6.07 78.42 -8.21
C ARG A 7 5.01 78.06 -7.13
N PRO A 8 4.93 76.80 -6.61
CA PRO A 8 5.85 76.40 -5.54
C PRO A 8 6.30 74.92 -5.55
N THR A 9 7.44 74.72 -4.89
CA THR A 9 8.02 73.47 -4.36
C THR A 9 7.04 72.61 -3.56
N LEU A 10 7.06 71.30 -3.78
CA LEU A 10 6.57 70.33 -2.80
C LEU A 10 7.47 69.09 -2.76
N SER A 11 8.22 69.00 -1.66
CA SER A 11 8.81 67.76 -1.13
C SER A 11 7.73 66.68 -1.03
N ALA A 12 7.99 65.51 -1.60
CA ALA A 12 7.26 64.29 -1.29
C ALA A 12 8.25 63.24 -0.77
N THR A 13 8.45 63.27 0.54
CA THR A 13 9.07 62.19 1.32
C THR A 13 8.17 60.95 1.22
N GLY A 14 8.44 60.10 0.23
CA GLY A 14 7.70 58.85 -0.04
C GLY A 14 8.13 57.73 0.90
N ARG A 15 7.39 57.61 1.99
CA ARG A 15 7.33 56.55 3.02
C ARG A 15 7.59 55.12 2.49
N GLN A 16 8.53 54.42 3.13
CA GLN A 16 8.88 53.01 2.90
C GLN A 16 7.72 52.06 3.24
N PRO A 17 7.41 51.02 2.42
CA PRO A 17 6.36 50.07 2.75
C PRO A 17 6.85 49.08 3.82
N SER A 18 6.16 49.07 4.96
CA SER A 18 6.33 48.08 6.02
C SER A 18 6.00 46.67 5.49
N ARG A 19 7.03 45.85 5.24
CA ARG A 19 6.86 44.41 5.02
C ARG A 19 6.45 43.75 6.35
N GLN A 20 5.16 43.52 6.56
CA GLN A 20 4.72 42.56 7.56
C GLN A 20 4.88 41.14 7.00
N PRO A 21 5.55 40.21 7.71
CA PRO A 21 5.55 38.82 7.30
C PRO A 21 4.16 38.21 7.52
N PRO A 22 3.64 37.40 6.58
CA PRO A 22 2.32 36.81 6.72
C PRO A 22 2.33 35.75 7.84
N ARG A 23 1.51 35.99 8.87
CA ARG A 23 1.24 35.11 10.03
C ARG A 23 0.51 33.79 9.66
N VAL A 24 0.40 33.49 8.37
CA VAL A 24 -0.42 32.39 7.79
C VAL A 24 0.39 31.11 7.52
N SER A 25 1.71 31.15 7.75
CA SER A 25 2.65 30.10 7.29
C SER A 25 2.78 28.88 8.22
N HIS A 26 2.40 29.02 9.50
CA HIS A 26 2.56 27.94 10.48
C HIS A 26 1.40 26.95 10.46
N LEU A 27 0.15 27.43 10.39
CA LEU A 27 -1.03 26.56 10.39
C LEU A 27 -1.07 25.65 9.15
N LYS A 28 -0.72 26.20 7.98
CA LYS A 28 -0.60 25.43 6.72
C LYS A 28 0.48 24.33 6.79
N ARG A 29 1.60 24.59 7.48
CA ARG A 29 2.68 23.61 7.69
C ARG A 29 2.28 22.50 8.68
N VAL A 30 1.52 22.83 9.73
CA VAL A 30 1.04 21.86 10.72
C VAL A 30 0.01 20.92 10.09
N HIS A 31 -0.95 21.44 9.32
CA HIS A 31 -1.92 20.61 8.59
C HIS A 31 -1.25 19.73 7.54
N ALA A 32 -0.30 20.26 6.76
CA ALA A 32 0.44 19.47 5.79
C ALA A 32 1.22 18.32 6.47
N ARG A 33 1.87 18.57 7.61
CA ARG A 33 2.55 17.52 8.39
C ARG A 33 1.58 16.48 8.95
N ALA A 34 0.42 16.89 9.44
CA ALA A 34 -0.62 15.98 9.95
C ALA A 34 -1.19 15.08 8.84
N ILE A 35 -1.44 15.63 7.65
CA ILE A 35 -1.92 14.87 6.48
C ILE A 35 -0.86 13.86 6.02
N ILE A 36 0.40 14.28 5.91
CA ILE A 36 1.50 13.37 5.54
C ILE A 36 1.65 12.26 6.60
N ALA A 37 1.67 12.59 7.89
CA ALA A 37 1.75 11.59 8.96
C ALA A 37 0.59 10.58 8.94
N THR A 38 -0.63 11.05 8.66
CA THR A 38 -1.82 10.19 8.54
C THR A 38 -1.74 9.29 7.31
N ALA A 39 -1.26 9.79 6.17
CA ALA A 39 -1.09 9.00 4.96
C ALA A 39 -0.04 7.89 5.12
N LEU A 40 1.05 8.14 5.86
CA LEU A 40 2.03 7.11 6.17
C LEU A 40 1.46 5.98 7.04
N MET A 41 0.50 6.27 7.91
CA MET A 41 -0.16 5.25 8.76
C MET A 41 -1.12 4.34 7.98
N LEU A 42 -1.52 4.70 6.76
CA LEU A 42 -2.47 3.94 5.94
C LEU A 42 -1.80 2.95 4.96
N GLY A 43 -0.46 2.93 4.87
CA GLY A 43 0.28 2.16 3.85
C GLY A 43 0.43 0.64 4.08
N GLY A 44 -0.21 0.06 5.10
CA GLY A 44 0.15 -1.29 5.61
C GLY A 44 -0.66 -2.49 5.14
N CYS A 45 -1.59 -2.39 4.18
CA CYS A 45 -2.58 -3.46 3.94
C CYS A 45 -2.26 -4.43 2.79
N ALA A 46 -1.00 -4.81 2.57
CA ALA A 46 -0.62 -5.87 1.63
C ALA A 46 0.02 -7.05 2.38
N SER A 47 -0.72 -8.15 2.51
CA SER A 47 -0.27 -9.38 3.16
C SER A 47 0.34 -10.35 2.15
N ALA A 48 1.48 -10.95 2.51
CA ALA A 48 2.15 -11.96 1.71
C ALA A 48 1.27 -13.21 1.47
N PRO A 49 1.48 -13.94 0.35
CA PRO A 49 0.78 -15.21 0.11
C PRO A 49 1.18 -16.26 1.16
N PHE A 50 0.24 -17.12 1.55
CA PHE A 50 0.49 -18.18 2.54
C PHE A 50 -0.32 -19.45 2.24
N VAL A 51 0.17 -20.60 2.70
CA VAL A 51 -0.53 -21.88 2.59
C VAL A 51 -1.71 -21.93 3.56
N ASP A 52 -2.90 -22.26 3.07
CA ASP A 52 -4.11 -22.47 3.88
C ASP A 52 -3.96 -23.75 4.71
N GLY A 53 -3.24 -23.65 5.83
CA GLY A 53 -2.94 -24.76 6.74
C GLY A 53 -3.79 -24.71 8.00
N ARG A 54 -5.08 -24.39 7.89
CA ARG A 54 -6.02 -24.39 9.03
C ARG A 54 -5.92 -25.70 9.81
N ARG A 55 -6.07 -25.64 11.13
CA ARG A 55 -5.97 -26.80 12.04
C ARG A 55 -7.05 -26.72 13.10
N GLU A 56 -7.52 -27.87 13.55
CA GLU A 56 -8.36 -27.95 14.75
C GLU A 56 -7.52 -27.79 16.02
N ALA A 57 -8.15 -27.35 17.10
CA ALA A 57 -7.47 -27.15 18.38
C ALA A 57 -6.78 -28.44 18.85
N GLY A 58 -5.49 -28.35 19.16
CA GLY A 58 -4.67 -29.48 19.60
C GLY A 58 -4.17 -30.41 18.48
N GLN A 59 -4.48 -30.14 17.21
CA GLN A 59 -4.03 -30.96 16.09
C GLN A 59 -2.92 -30.30 15.26
N ILE A 60 -1.96 -31.12 14.81
CA ILE A 60 -0.89 -30.69 13.89
C ILE A 60 -1.20 -31.00 12.42
N ALA A 61 -2.19 -31.84 12.16
CA ALA A 61 -2.63 -32.13 10.80
C ALA A 61 -3.43 -30.93 10.26
N PRO A 62 -3.18 -30.51 9.01
CA PRO A 62 -4.03 -29.52 8.36
C PRO A 62 -5.43 -30.10 8.17
N VAL A 63 -6.44 -29.26 8.38
CA VAL A 63 -7.84 -29.52 8.07
C VAL A 63 -8.31 -28.54 6.99
N GLY A 64 -9.27 -28.98 6.17
CA GLY A 64 -9.80 -28.19 5.08
C GLY A 64 -9.35 -28.69 3.71
N VAL A 65 -9.19 -27.76 2.76
CA VAL A 65 -8.96 -28.08 1.34
C VAL A 65 -7.50 -28.36 0.99
N SER A 66 -6.56 -27.88 1.81
CA SER A 66 -5.14 -28.18 1.65
C SER A 66 -4.83 -29.57 2.16
N THR A 67 -4.38 -30.42 1.27
CA THR A 67 -3.96 -31.80 1.53
C THR A 67 -2.51 -31.99 1.06
N PRO A 68 -1.82 -33.09 1.45
CA PRO A 68 -0.46 -33.36 0.98
C PRO A 68 -0.30 -33.42 -0.55
N ASP A 69 -1.38 -33.75 -1.27
CA ASP A 69 -1.38 -33.86 -2.73
C ASP A 69 -1.94 -32.62 -3.43
N ARG A 70 -2.67 -31.77 -2.70
CA ARG A 70 -3.29 -30.55 -3.21
C ARG A 70 -3.11 -29.39 -2.23
N LEU A 71 -2.20 -28.48 -2.55
CA LEU A 71 -1.96 -27.24 -1.81
C LEU A 71 -3.02 -26.20 -2.14
N ALA A 72 -3.52 -25.49 -1.14
CA ALA A 72 -4.25 -24.24 -1.33
C ALA A 72 -3.46 -23.06 -0.75
N ILE A 73 -3.33 -21.98 -1.52
CA ILE A 73 -2.56 -20.79 -1.17
C ILE A 73 -3.49 -19.57 -1.19
N CYS A 74 -3.62 -18.90 -0.04
CA CYS A 74 -4.35 -17.64 0.08
C CYS A 74 -3.43 -16.46 -0.28
N TYR A 75 -3.91 -15.53 -1.10
CA TYR A 75 -3.16 -14.35 -1.52
C TYR A 75 -4.07 -13.16 -1.87
N SER A 76 -3.45 -11.99 -2.06
CA SER A 76 -4.12 -10.78 -2.52
C SER A 76 -3.72 -10.45 -3.94
N ILE A 77 -4.68 -10.31 -4.85
CA ILE A 77 -4.40 -9.90 -6.24
C ILE A 77 -3.76 -8.50 -6.29
N ARG A 78 -4.03 -7.64 -5.30
CA ARG A 78 -3.50 -6.27 -5.25
C ARG A 78 -2.08 -6.17 -4.73
N GLY A 79 -1.60 -7.19 -4.00
CA GLY A 79 -0.31 -7.14 -3.29
C GLY A 79 0.62 -8.32 -3.61
N THR A 80 0.24 -9.20 -4.53
CA THR A 80 0.98 -10.43 -4.85
C THR A 80 0.89 -10.71 -6.34
N THR A 81 1.99 -11.20 -6.93
CA THR A 81 2.01 -11.62 -8.33
C THR A 81 1.74 -13.13 -8.47
N PRO A 82 1.24 -13.60 -9.62
CA PRO A 82 1.11 -15.03 -9.88
C PRO A 82 2.43 -15.81 -9.74
N ARG A 83 3.56 -15.14 -10.00
CA ARG A 83 4.89 -15.71 -9.83
C ARG A 83 5.18 -16.01 -8.35
N ASP A 84 4.88 -15.07 -7.45
CA ASP A 84 5.11 -15.27 -6.01
C ASP A 84 4.30 -16.44 -5.46
N VAL A 85 3.05 -16.57 -5.92
CA VAL A 85 2.16 -17.69 -5.56
C VAL A 85 2.73 -19.02 -6.08
N LEU A 86 3.21 -19.05 -7.33
CA LEU A 86 3.81 -20.24 -7.94
C LEU A 86 5.14 -20.63 -7.26
N GLU A 87 5.97 -19.65 -6.91
CA GLU A 87 7.24 -19.90 -6.21
C GLU A 87 6.98 -20.50 -4.82
N LEU A 88 5.97 -20.00 -4.10
CA LEU A 88 5.52 -20.61 -2.84
C LEU A 88 5.03 -22.05 -3.06
N ALA A 89 4.19 -22.29 -4.07
CA ALA A 89 3.70 -23.65 -4.38
C ALA A 89 4.85 -24.61 -4.71
N LYS A 90 5.83 -24.17 -5.50
CA LYS A 90 7.02 -24.96 -5.85
C LYS A 90 7.84 -25.31 -4.61
N SER A 91 8.08 -24.32 -3.74
CA SER A 91 8.80 -24.52 -2.48
C SER A 91 8.14 -25.59 -1.62
N GLU A 92 6.80 -25.54 -1.51
CA GLU A 92 6.03 -26.49 -0.70
C GLU A 92 5.99 -27.90 -1.30
N CYS A 93 5.69 -28.05 -2.60
CA CYS A 93 5.71 -29.38 -3.25
C CYS A 93 7.11 -30.01 -3.25
N ALA A 94 8.17 -29.19 -3.36
CA ALA A 94 9.55 -29.67 -3.36
C ALA A 94 9.95 -30.36 -2.05
N LYS A 95 9.31 -30.02 -0.91
CA LYS A 95 9.50 -30.72 0.38
C LYS A 95 9.16 -32.21 0.30
N THR A 96 8.33 -32.61 -0.66
CA THR A 96 7.93 -34.00 -0.93
C THR A 96 8.56 -34.58 -2.19
N GLY A 97 9.51 -33.87 -2.82
CA GLY A 97 10.14 -34.27 -4.08
C GLY A 97 9.26 -34.10 -5.33
N ARG A 98 8.12 -33.41 -5.20
CA ARG A 98 7.10 -33.26 -6.26
C ARG A 98 7.18 -31.87 -6.92
N THR A 99 6.48 -31.72 -8.04
CA THR A 99 6.35 -30.45 -8.78
C THR A 99 4.94 -29.88 -8.60
N ALA A 100 4.85 -28.55 -8.45
CA ALA A 100 3.58 -27.85 -8.37
C ALA A 100 2.95 -27.68 -9.76
N GLN A 101 1.71 -28.13 -9.92
CA GLN A 101 0.87 -27.93 -11.10
C GLN A 101 -0.36 -27.11 -10.69
N PHE A 102 -0.62 -25.99 -11.37
CA PHE A 102 -1.80 -25.17 -11.09
C PHE A 102 -3.10 -25.95 -11.39
N ASP A 103 -4.04 -25.90 -10.46
CA ASP A 103 -5.29 -26.67 -10.48
C ASP A 103 -6.54 -25.77 -10.47
N GLY A 104 -6.37 -24.45 -10.39
CA GLY A 104 -7.46 -23.47 -10.40
C GLY A 104 -7.40 -22.48 -9.24
N GLN A 105 -8.40 -21.62 -9.14
CA GLN A 105 -8.50 -20.64 -8.06
C GLN A 105 -9.97 -20.32 -7.73
N ASP A 106 -10.22 -19.88 -6.51
CA ASP A 106 -11.50 -19.28 -6.08
C ASP A 106 -11.27 -17.97 -5.32
N GLU A 107 -12.34 -17.19 -5.14
CA GLU A 107 -12.31 -15.89 -4.47
C GLU A 107 -13.22 -15.89 -3.25
N PHE A 108 -12.91 -15.01 -2.29
CA PHE A 108 -13.66 -14.79 -1.04
C PHE A 108 -13.76 -16.03 -0.15
N ARG A 109 -12.80 -16.95 -0.23
CA ARG A 109 -12.71 -18.15 0.63
C ARG A 109 -11.65 -18.08 1.72
N CYS A 110 -10.74 -17.12 1.60
CA CYS A 110 -9.65 -16.85 2.55
C CYS A 110 -9.96 -15.60 3.39
N ALA A 111 -8.97 -15.08 4.14
CA ALA A 111 -9.14 -13.89 4.97
C ALA A 111 -9.39 -12.63 4.13
N LEU A 112 -9.96 -11.60 4.75
CA LEU A 112 -10.38 -10.35 4.08
C LEU A 112 -9.25 -9.67 3.28
N LEU A 113 -8.02 -9.73 3.78
CA LEU A 113 -6.85 -9.11 3.14
C LEU A 113 -6.21 -10.00 2.06
N THR A 114 -6.49 -11.31 2.07
CA THR A 114 -6.03 -12.31 1.10
C THR A 114 -7.20 -13.08 0.52
N PRO A 115 -8.18 -12.44 -0.15
CA PRO A 115 -9.46 -13.07 -0.46
C PRO A 115 -9.34 -14.21 -1.48
N THR A 116 -8.30 -14.23 -2.31
CA THR A 116 -8.14 -15.19 -3.40
C THR A 116 -7.39 -16.41 -2.93
N ARG A 117 -7.81 -17.59 -3.38
CA ARG A 117 -7.16 -18.87 -3.09
C ARG A 117 -6.80 -19.57 -4.39
N ALA A 118 -5.53 -19.87 -4.58
CA ALA A 118 -5.06 -20.70 -5.68
C ALA A 118 -4.83 -22.14 -5.22
N PHE A 119 -5.14 -23.10 -6.08
CA PHE A 119 -4.93 -24.52 -5.87
C PHE A 119 -3.78 -25.02 -6.73
N PHE A 120 -2.94 -25.88 -6.14
CA PHE A 120 -1.86 -26.56 -6.83
C PHE A 120 -1.86 -28.04 -6.48
N LYS A 121 -1.77 -28.91 -7.47
CA LYS A 121 -1.48 -30.33 -7.29
C LYS A 121 0.02 -30.54 -7.19
N CYS A 122 0.46 -31.30 -6.20
CA CYS A 122 1.84 -31.78 -6.14
C CYS A 122 1.93 -33.10 -6.89
N VAL A 123 2.49 -33.08 -8.09
CA VAL A 123 2.59 -34.25 -8.98
C VAL A 123 4.04 -34.76 -9.05
N GLY A 124 4.21 -36.04 -9.38
CA GLY A 124 5.54 -36.61 -9.65
C GLY A 124 6.29 -35.82 -10.72
N LYS A 125 7.62 -35.81 -10.63
CA LYS A 125 8.49 -35.21 -11.65
C LYS A 125 8.50 -36.02 -12.92
#